data_AF-K2RXV6-F1
#
_entry.id   AF-K2RXV6-F1
#
_cell.length_a   1.000
_cell.length_b   1.000
_cell.length_c   1.000
_cell.angle_alpha   90.00
_cell.angle_beta   90.00
_cell.angle_gamma   90.00
#
_symmetry.space_group_name_H-M   'P 1'
#
loop_
_entity.id
_entity.type
_entity.pdbx_description
1 polymer ?
#
loop_
_entity_poly.entity_id
_entity_poly.type
_entity_poly.pdbx_seq_one_letter_code
_entity_poly.pdbx_strand_id
1 'polypeptide(L)'
;MSYSHAFIFFIIQAVVSHTWVDQVCIISLNGTFVGNYGYPRAYVPRTSSTDAADSNTYMLPPLSSGRLRINELDYLCHPSQRTRTKSSSWPRLKATPGDFIAMKYAENGHVTLADNIRGKPAEGGVVFVYGTSAPKDDERIMNVLQWNNDSSGGDRRGRLLAWNNFDDGRCYQLNRSPLSLERQKVFPNPTPGQPGSSNEQSCETDAKIPLDVPAGTTYTLYWIWEWPTTAGADPTYPDGKDEWYTTCLDVDIVGSTERATFHANGPLQLFPMPQQDPQSAAVRNYRSRSALIAAPTTFSETYSARYQMSST
;
A
#
# COMPACT_ATOMS: atom_id res chain seq x y z
N MET A 1 -55.11 -14.56 11.71
CA MET A 1 -54.16 -13.50 11.30
C MET A 1 -52.77 -13.94 11.73
N SER A 2 -51.96 -14.42 10.78
CA SER A 2 -50.59 -14.89 11.04
C SER A 2 -49.63 -13.73 10.80
N TYR A 3 -48.92 -13.29 11.84
CA TYR A 3 -47.90 -12.26 11.72
C TYR A 3 -46.57 -12.91 11.32
N SER A 4 -46.26 -12.93 10.02
CA SER A 4 -44.91 -13.24 9.54
C SER A 4 -43.95 -12.16 10.03
N HIS A 5 -43.08 -12.52 10.98
CA HIS A 5 -41.97 -11.67 11.40
C HIS A 5 -40.86 -11.81 10.34
N ALA A 6 -40.75 -10.83 9.45
CA ALA A 6 -39.61 -10.71 8.56
C ALA A 6 -38.38 -10.35 9.39
N PHE A 7 -37.49 -11.32 9.62
CA PHE A 7 -36.15 -11.05 10.13
C PHE A 7 -35.35 -10.31 9.06
N ILE A 8 -35.25 -8.99 9.20
CA ILE A 8 -34.30 -8.19 8.42
C ILE A 8 -32.92 -8.44 9.03
N PHE A 9 -32.12 -9.29 8.38
CA PHE A 9 -30.69 -9.39 8.65
C PHE A 9 -30.02 -8.10 8.16
N PHE A 10 -29.68 -7.20 9.09
CA PHE A 10 -28.71 -6.14 8.81
C PHE A 10 -27.33 -6.80 8.69
N ILE A 11 -26.87 -7.00 7.46
CA ILE A 11 -25.44 -7.26 7.21
C ILE A 11 -24.71 -5.94 7.48
N ILE A 12 -24.13 -5.81 8.67
CA ILE A 12 -23.17 -4.75 8.96
C ILE A 12 -21.98 -5.01 8.04
N GLN A 13 -21.77 -4.15 7.04
CA GLN A 13 -20.57 -4.21 6.21
C GLN A 13 -19.38 -3.82 7.08
N ALA A 14 -18.64 -4.83 7.53
CA ALA A 14 -17.46 -4.65 8.36
C ALA A 14 -16.30 -4.11 7.52
N VAL A 15 -15.51 -3.21 8.12
CA VAL A 15 -14.17 -2.91 7.62
C VAL A 15 -13.32 -4.15 7.86
N VAL A 16 -12.77 -4.74 6.80
CA VAL A 16 -11.76 -5.79 6.95
C VAL A 16 -10.42 -5.06 7.05
N SER A 17 -9.85 -5.02 8.24
CA SER A 17 -8.69 -4.19 8.59
C SER A 17 -7.35 -4.69 8.04
N HIS A 18 -7.29 -5.11 6.78
CA HIS A 18 -6.11 -5.77 6.22
C HIS A 18 -5.92 -5.37 4.76
N THR A 19 -4.82 -4.67 4.47
CA THR A 19 -4.41 -4.38 3.10
C THR A 19 -2.90 -4.50 2.94
N TRP A 20 -2.49 -4.67 1.69
CA TRP A 20 -1.12 -4.85 1.24
C TRP A 20 -1.05 -4.43 -0.23
N VAL A 21 0.15 -4.20 -0.73
CA VAL A 21 0.35 -3.95 -2.18
C VAL A 21 0.01 -5.22 -2.95
N ASP A 22 -1.04 -5.21 -3.76
CA ASP A 22 -1.43 -6.35 -4.59
C ASP A 22 -0.60 -6.43 -5.89
N GLN A 23 -0.25 -5.27 -6.46
CA GLN A 23 0.55 -5.21 -7.69
C GLN A 23 1.33 -3.88 -7.78
N VAL A 24 2.33 -3.86 -8.65
CA VAL A 24 3.11 -2.66 -8.98
C VAL A 24 3.17 -2.47 -10.50
N CYS A 25 3.04 -1.24 -10.98
CA CYS A 25 2.97 -0.88 -12.40
C CYS A 25 3.96 0.23 -12.73
N ILE A 26 4.49 0.26 -13.96
CA ILE A 26 5.21 1.43 -14.49
C ILE A 26 4.20 2.47 -14.96
N ILE A 27 4.40 3.73 -14.58
CA ILE A 27 3.64 4.88 -15.07
C ILE A 27 4.43 5.52 -16.21
N SER A 28 3.84 5.55 -17.40
CA SER A 28 4.43 6.19 -18.57
C SER A 28 4.41 7.73 -18.43
N LEU A 29 5.03 8.44 -19.37
CA LEU A 29 5.06 9.91 -19.35
C LEU A 29 3.67 10.55 -19.44
N ASN A 30 2.72 9.88 -20.10
CA ASN A 30 1.33 10.36 -20.24
C ASN A 30 0.40 9.90 -19.10
N GLY A 31 0.93 9.20 -18.09
CA GLY A 31 0.16 8.70 -16.95
C GLY A 31 -0.44 7.30 -17.13
N THR A 32 -0.36 6.67 -18.30
CA THR A 32 -0.87 5.30 -18.49
C THR A 32 0.06 4.25 -17.90
N PHE A 33 -0.51 3.13 -17.46
CA PHE A 33 0.27 1.96 -17.07
C PHE A 33 0.82 1.22 -18.27
N VAL A 34 2.09 0.80 -18.19
CA VAL A 34 2.79 0.10 -19.28
C VAL A 34 3.59 -1.08 -18.76
N GLY A 35 3.80 -2.07 -19.63
CA GLY A 35 4.57 -3.26 -19.35
C GLY A 35 3.86 -4.29 -18.49
N ASN A 36 4.62 -5.32 -18.10
CA ASN A 36 4.13 -6.34 -17.18
C ASN A 36 4.04 -5.80 -15.76
N TYR A 37 3.13 -6.36 -14.97
CA TYR A 37 3.02 -6.06 -13.55
C TYR A 37 4.16 -6.70 -12.76
N GLY A 38 4.49 -6.07 -11.63
CA GLY A 38 5.32 -6.66 -10.60
C GLY A 38 4.51 -6.95 -9.34
N TYR A 39 5.05 -7.84 -8.51
CA TYR A 39 4.37 -8.33 -7.30
C TYR A 39 5.28 -8.30 -6.08
N PRO A 40 4.72 -8.23 -4.85
CA PRO A 40 5.48 -8.38 -3.63
C PRO A 40 6.21 -9.71 -3.52
N ARG A 41 7.16 -9.77 -2.58
CA ARG A 41 7.81 -11.03 -2.20
C ARG A 41 6.74 -12.02 -1.72
N ALA A 42 6.91 -13.29 -2.06
CA ALA A 42 6.00 -14.37 -1.67
C ALA A 42 4.49 -14.06 -1.88
N TYR A 43 4.16 -13.27 -2.91
CA TYR A 43 2.79 -12.82 -3.14
C TYR A 43 1.81 -13.98 -3.31
N VAL A 44 0.64 -13.84 -2.67
CA VAL A 44 -0.50 -14.75 -2.77
C VAL A 44 -1.72 -13.94 -3.22
N PRO A 45 -2.35 -14.26 -4.37
CA PRO A 45 -3.48 -13.48 -4.88
C PRO A 45 -4.71 -13.63 -3.98
N ARG A 46 -5.56 -12.59 -3.92
CA ARG A 46 -6.76 -12.57 -3.07
C ARG A 46 -7.74 -13.73 -3.29
N THR A 47 -7.78 -14.35 -4.48
CA THR A 47 -8.60 -15.55 -4.73
C THR A 47 -7.84 -16.87 -4.72
N SER A 48 -6.66 -16.92 -4.11
CA SER A 48 -6.07 -18.22 -3.81
C SER A 48 -6.97 -19.00 -2.84
N SER A 49 -6.88 -20.33 -2.88
CA SER A 49 -7.47 -21.20 -1.86
C SER A 49 -6.74 -21.13 -0.51
N THR A 50 -5.50 -20.66 -0.49
CA THR A 50 -4.76 -20.29 0.72
C THR A 50 -5.30 -18.98 1.28
N ASP A 51 -5.27 -18.79 2.60
CA ASP A 51 -5.63 -17.51 3.21
C ASP A 51 -4.64 -16.41 2.79
N ALA A 52 -5.06 -15.62 1.80
CA ALA A 52 -4.28 -14.53 1.24
C ALA A 52 -4.07 -13.40 2.26
N ALA A 53 -5.01 -13.20 3.19
CA ALA A 53 -4.87 -12.17 4.21
C ALA A 53 -3.71 -12.52 5.15
N ASP A 54 -3.67 -13.76 5.63
CA ASP A 54 -2.58 -14.27 6.49
C ASP A 54 -1.23 -14.31 5.75
N SER A 55 -1.26 -14.53 4.44
CA SER A 55 -0.02 -14.70 3.65
C SER A 55 0.65 -13.38 3.28
N ASN A 56 -0.12 -12.30 3.12
CA ASN A 56 0.40 -11.01 2.62
C ASN A 56 0.32 -9.87 3.64
N THR A 57 -0.66 -9.89 4.54
CA THR A 57 -0.85 -8.78 5.49
C THR A 57 0.20 -8.86 6.57
N TYR A 58 0.81 -7.73 6.90
CA TYR A 58 1.67 -7.64 8.06
C TYR A 58 1.37 -6.38 8.86
N MET A 59 0.65 -6.58 9.96
CA MET A 59 0.25 -5.50 10.84
C MET A 59 1.20 -5.35 12.03
N LEU A 60 1.57 -4.11 12.35
CA LEU A 60 2.43 -3.75 13.48
C LEU A 60 1.74 -2.72 14.40
N PRO A 61 1.90 -2.83 15.73
CA PRO A 61 2.45 -4.00 16.42
C PRO A 61 1.54 -5.23 16.20
N PRO A 62 2.07 -6.47 16.24
CA PRO A 62 1.25 -7.66 16.06
C PRO A 62 0.15 -7.74 17.13
N LEU A 63 -1.08 -8.12 16.74
CA LEU A 63 -2.21 -8.25 17.69
C LEU A 63 -1.88 -9.16 18.87
N SER A 64 -1.17 -10.27 18.60
CA SER A 64 -0.76 -11.23 19.62
C SER A 64 0.17 -10.66 20.69
N SER A 65 0.82 -9.52 20.42
CA SER A 65 1.67 -8.85 21.41
C SER A 65 0.88 -8.04 22.44
N GLY A 66 -0.38 -7.72 22.17
CA GLY A 66 -1.22 -6.87 23.04
C GLY A 66 -0.71 -5.42 23.18
N ARG A 67 0.33 -5.03 22.45
CA ARG A 67 0.91 -3.68 22.51
C ARG A 67 0.07 -2.69 21.70
N LEU A 68 0.03 -1.45 22.18
CA LEU A 68 -0.58 -0.33 21.45
C LEU A 68 0.42 0.44 20.59
N ARG A 69 1.73 0.16 20.72
CA ARG A 69 2.82 0.89 20.07
C ARG A 69 3.81 -0.06 19.43
N ILE A 70 4.36 0.33 18.28
CA ILE A 70 5.54 -0.33 17.70
C ILE A 70 6.78 -0.06 18.56
N ASN A 71 7.80 -0.90 18.44
CA ASN A 71 9.10 -0.72 19.08
C ASN A 71 10.25 -1.23 18.19
N GLU A 72 11.47 -1.12 18.70
CA GLU A 72 12.71 -1.51 17.99
C GLU A 72 12.83 -3.01 17.67
N LEU A 73 12.00 -3.86 18.27
CA LEU A 73 11.99 -5.31 18.02
C LEU A 73 11.08 -5.68 16.83
N ASP A 74 10.23 -4.77 16.39
CA ASP A 74 9.31 -5.01 15.29
C ASP A 74 10.07 -5.12 13.96
N TYR A 75 10.04 -6.32 13.37
CA TYR A 75 10.50 -6.54 12.00
C TYR A 75 9.65 -5.70 11.06
N LEU A 76 10.27 -5.21 9.98
CA LEU A 76 9.57 -4.43 8.97
C LEU A 76 8.78 -5.33 8.03
N CYS A 77 9.38 -6.44 7.57
CA CYS A 77 8.77 -7.30 6.57
C CYS A 77 8.05 -8.49 7.22
N HIS A 78 6.92 -8.87 6.61
CA HIS A 78 6.25 -10.14 6.89
C HIS A 78 7.27 -11.29 6.88
N PRO A 79 7.16 -12.32 7.74
CA PRO A 79 8.10 -13.45 7.77
C PRO A 79 8.40 -14.06 6.39
N SER A 80 7.38 -14.22 5.52
CA SER A 80 7.56 -14.73 4.14
C SER A 80 8.21 -13.73 3.18
N GLN A 81 8.26 -12.44 3.53
CA GLN A 81 8.78 -11.35 2.71
C GLN A 81 10.15 -10.84 3.17
N ARG A 82 10.78 -11.45 4.18
CA ARG A 82 12.08 -11.01 4.71
C ARG A 82 13.20 -11.18 3.70
N THR A 83 13.23 -12.34 3.05
CA THR A 83 14.21 -12.65 2.01
C THR A 83 13.69 -12.24 0.64
N ARG A 84 14.61 -11.89 -0.28
CA ARG A 84 14.32 -11.53 -1.67
C ARG A 84 13.90 -12.74 -2.53
N THR A 85 12.91 -13.51 -2.09
CA THR A 85 12.39 -14.66 -2.85
C THR A 85 11.79 -14.18 -4.17
N LYS A 86 11.95 -15.01 -5.21
CA LYS A 86 11.37 -14.77 -6.54
C LYS A 86 10.31 -15.82 -6.80
N SER A 87 9.13 -15.39 -7.25
CA SER A 87 8.12 -16.26 -7.83
C SER A 87 8.15 -16.13 -9.35
N SER A 88 8.10 -17.25 -10.07
CA SER A 88 7.94 -17.24 -11.52
C SER A 88 6.53 -16.81 -11.94
N SER A 89 5.52 -17.15 -11.13
CA SER A 89 4.12 -16.77 -11.37
C SER A 89 3.83 -15.33 -10.98
N TRP A 90 4.61 -14.78 -10.04
CA TRP A 90 4.47 -13.42 -9.51
C TRP A 90 5.82 -12.71 -9.59
N PRO A 91 6.27 -12.30 -10.79
CA PRO A 91 7.59 -11.74 -10.98
C PRO A 91 7.72 -10.35 -10.34
N ARG A 92 8.96 -9.94 -10.09
CA ARG A 92 9.29 -8.56 -9.74
C ARG A 92 8.98 -7.62 -10.91
N LEU A 93 8.70 -6.37 -10.57
CA LEU A 93 8.58 -5.33 -11.59
C LEU A 93 9.94 -5.14 -12.28
N LYS A 94 9.93 -4.92 -13.58
CA LYS A 94 11.09 -4.41 -14.32
C LYS A 94 10.91 -2.92 -14.54
N ALA A 95 11.82 -2.11 -14.01
CA ALA A 95 11.79 -0.66 -14.12
C ALA A 95 13.14 -0.11 -14.56
N THR A 96 13.15 1.11 -15.09
CA THR A 96 14.39 1.83 -15.40
C THR A 96 14.62 2.96 -14.40
N PRO A 97 15.87 3.41 -14.18
CA PRO A 97 16.14 4.54 -13.30
C PRO A 97 15.34 5.77 -13.72
N GLY A 98 14.66 6.39 -12.77
CA GLY A 98 13.80 7.56 -13.02
C GLY A 98 12.36 7.25 -13.41
N ASP A 99 11.98 5.98 -13.58
CA ASP A 99 10.58 5.62 -13.80
C ASP A 99 9.73 5.95 -12.58
N PHE A 100 8.51 6.42 -12.86
CA PHE A 100 7.45 6.45 -11.86
C PHE A 100 6.76 5.10 -11.83
N ILE A 101 6.43 4.64 -10.63
CA ILE A 101 5.72 3.39 -10.39
C ILE A 101 4.48 3.66 -9.51
N ALA A 102 3.43 2.89 -9.75
CA ALA A 102 2.24 2.85 -8.90
C ALA A 102 2.23 1.53 -8.13
N MET A 103 2.20 1.58 -6.80
CA MET A 103 1.92 0.44 -5.93
C MET A 103 0.44 0.43 -5.62
N LYS A 104 -0.28 -0.60 -6.08
CA LYS A 104 -1.74 -0.66 -6.04
C LYS A 104 -2.23 -1.62 -4.97
N TYR A 105 -3.30 -1.25 -4.28
CA TYR A 105 -3.85 -1.99 -3.15
C TYR A 105 -5.37 -1.78 -3.03
N ALA A 106 -6.06 -2.74 -2.40
CA ALA A 106 -7.48 -2.60 -2.10
C ALA A 106 -7.70 -1.67 -0.89
N GLU A 107 -8.71 -0.82 -0.94
CA GLU A 107 -9.04 0.06 0.19
C GLU A 107 -9.71 -0.67 1.35
N ASN A 108 -10.42 -1.77 1.06
CA ASN A 108 -11.00 -2.69 2.04
C ASN A 108 -11.87 -2.03 3.14
N GLY A 109 -12.48 -0.89 2.84
CA GLY A 109 -13.34 -0.12 3.71
C GLY A 109 -12.62 1.02 4.45
N HIS A 110 -11.30 1.14 4.31
CA HIS A 110 -10.52 2.21 4.94
C HIS A 110 -10.69 3.58 4.30
N VAL A 111 -11.33 3.63 3.13
CA VAL A 111 -11.65 4.85 2.41
C VAL A 111 -13.16 5.06 2.37
N THR A 112 -13.91 4.16 1.72
CA THR A 112 -15.35 4.41 1.51
C THR A 112 -16.22 4.07 2.72
N LEU A 113 -15.66 3.40 3.74
CA LEU A 113 -16.33 3.07 5.00
C LEU A 113 -15.57 3.58 6.23
N ALA A 114 -14.70 4.59 6.05
CA ALA A 114 -13.81 5.09 7.09
C ALA A 114 -14.54 5.56 8.37
N ASP A 115 -15.74 6.12 8.21
CA ASP A 115 -16.57 6.62 9.32
C ASP A 115 -17.06 5.52 10.28
N ASN A 116 -16.92 4.24 9.91
CA ASN A 116 -17.30 3.12 10.77
C ASN A 116 -16.33 2.92 11.94
N ILE A 117 -15.15 3.55 11.92
CA ILE A 117 -14.10 3.37 12.93
C ILE A 117 -13.68 4.72 13.51
N ARG A 118 -13.72 4.82 14.83
CA ARG A 118 -13.44 6.07 15.55
C ARG A 118 -11.96 6.41 15.52
N GLY A 119 -11.68 7.72 15.41
CA GLY A 119 -10.34 8.27 15.61
C GLY A 119 -9.33 7.98 14.51
N LYS A 120 -9.75 7.40 13.39
CA LYS A 120 -8.88 7.13 12.24
C LYS A 120 -8.53 8.43 11.49
N PRO A 121 -7.33 8.50 10.88
CA PRO A 121 -6.86 9.70 10.20
C PRO A 121 -7.71 10.02 8.97
N ALA A 122 -7.77 11.30 8.61
CA ALA A 122 -8.30 11.75 7.34
C ALA A 122 -7.54 11.10 6.16
N GLU A 123 -8.21 10.98 5.01
CA GLU A 123 -7.63 10.41 3.76
C GLU A 123 -7.03 9.01 3.93
N GLY A 124 -7.54 8.24 4.91
CA GLY A 124 -7.08 6.88 5.20
C GLY A 124 -5.67 6.82 5.80
N GLY A 125 -5.07 7.94 6.21
CA GLY A 125 -3.72 7.97 6.77
C GLY A 125 -2.63 8.10 5.70
N VAL A 126 -1.39 7.77 6.09
CA VAL A 126 -0.20 8.07 5.27
C VAL A 126 0.49 6.79 4.86
N VAL A 127 0.82 6.68 3.59
CA VAL A 127 1.71 5.65 3.06
C VAL A 127 3.08 6.26 2.80
N PHE A 128 4.10 5.70 3.42
CA PHE A 128 5.50 5.97 3.13
C PHE A 128 6.08 4.89 2.21
N VAL A 129 6.87 5.32 1.24
CA VAL A 129 7.64 4.42 0.37
C VAL A 129 9.11 4.68 0.62
N TYR A 130 9.79 3.68 1.19
CA TYR A 130 11.23 3.70 1.36
C TYR A 130 11.90 2.79 0.35
N GLY A 131 13.14 3.11 -0.03
CA GLY A 131 13.91 2.28 -0.94
C GLY A 131 15.37 2.10 -0.55
N THR A 132 15.94 0.95 -0.89
CA THR A 132 17.35 0.62 -0.63
C THR A 132 17.92 -0.41 -1.61
N SER A 133 19.20 -0.27 -1.93
CA SER A 133 20.00 -1.29 -2.65
C SER A 133 20.62 -2.32 -1.70
N ALA A 134 20.60 -2.07 -0.39
CA ALA A 134 21.24 -2.88 0.65
C ALA A 134 20.24 -3.24 1.77
N PRO A 135 19.15 -3.98 1.46
CA PRO A 135 18.19 -4.40 2.46
C PRO A 135 18.80 -5.44 3.41
N LYS A 136 18.17 -5.59 4.57
CA LYS A 136 18.45 -6.66 5.53
C LYS A 136 17.24 -7.60 5.62
N ASP A 137 17.50 -8.89 5.83
CA ASP A 137 16.44 -9.87 6.07
C ASP A 137 15.75 -9.64 7.43
N ASP A 138 16.48 -9.08 8.39
CA ASP A 138 16.00 -8.68 9.71
C ASP A 138 15.75 -7.17 9.82
N GLU A 139 15.38 -6.50 8.73
CA GLU A 139 15.11 -5.07 8.74
C GLU A 139 14.06 -4.70 9.80
N ARG A 140 14.28 -3.59 10.51
CA ARG A 140 13.40 -3.11 11.60
C ARG A 140 12.65 -1.88 11.17
N ILE A 141 11.36 -1.80 11.51
CA ILE A 141 10.52 -0.65 11.13
C ILE A 141 11.08 0.65 11.69
N MET A 142 11.50 0.66 12.96
CA MET A 142 12.06 1.85 13.62
C MET A 142 13.37 2.34 12.99
N ASN A 143 14.14 1.47 12.32
CA ASN A 143 15.34 1.88 11.61
C ASN A 143 14.99 2.55 10.27
N VAL A 144 14.06 1.95 9.53
CA VAL A 144 13.64 2.46 8.21
C VAL A 144 12.88 3.77 8.32
N LEU A 145 12.04 3.95 9.34
CA LEU A 145 11.32 5.21 9.58
C LEU A 145 12.24 6.40 9.91
N GLN A 146 13.53 6.17 10.17
CA GLN A 146 14.53 7.23 10.33
C GLN A 146 15.16 7.67 9.01
N TRP A 147 14.96 6.93 7.91
CA TRP A 147 15.47 7.33 6.60
C TRP A 147 14.71 8.55 6.08
N ASN A 148 15.40 9.38 5.31
CA ASN A 148 14.88 10.62 4.75
C ASN A 148 15.24 10.70 3.26
N ASN A 149 14.76 11.72 2.56
CA ASN A 149 14.88 11.80 1.09
C ASN A 149 16.33 12.02 0.63
N ASP A 150 17.16 12.70 1.41
CA ASP A 150 18.58 12.96 1.14
C ASP A 150 19.51 11.81 1.57
N SER A 151 18.97 10.68 2.05
CA SER A 151 19.73 9.50 2.49
C SER A 151 20.70 9.76 3.65
N SER A 152 20.49 10.83 4.43
CA SER A 152 21.33 11.18 5.57
C SER A 152 20.84 10.61 6.91
N GLY A 153 19.55 10.23 6.95
CA GLY A 153 18.85 9.74 8.13
C GLY A 153 19.08 8.25 8.44
N GLY A 154 18.83 7.88 9.69
CA GLY A 154 19.04 6.52 10.20
C GLY A 154 20.45 6.00 9.94
N ASP A 155 20.54 4.75 9.49
CA ASP A 155 21.82 4.11 9.13
C ASP A 155 22.29 4.36 7.69
N ARG A 156 21.65 5.30 6.97
CA ARG A 156 22.03 5.79 5.64
C ARG A 156 22.04 4.73 4.53
N ARG A 157 21.44 3.56 4.76
CA ARG A 157 21.34 2.50 3.73
C ARG A 157 20.20 2.70 2.75
N GLY A 158 19.24 3.56 3.07
CA GLY A 158 18.08 3.80 2.23
C GLY A 158 17.60 5.24 2.33
N ARG A 159 16.46 5.49 1.67
CA ARG A 159 15.87 6.82 1.57
C ARG A 159 14.35 6.76 1.48
N LEU A 160 13.70 7.82 1.93
CA LEU A 160 12.28 8.06 1.70
C LEU A 160 12.07 8.53 0.26
N LEU A 161 11.30 7.79 -0.52
CA LEU A 161 11.03 8.07 -1.95
C LEU A 161 9.73 8.83 -2.18
N ALA A 162 8.71 8.54 -1.37
CA ALA A 162 7.40 9.15 -1.44
C ALA A 162 6.66 9.05 -0.10
N TRP A 163 5.74 9.97 0.13
CA TRP A 163 4.73 9.90 1.18
C TRP A 163 3.41 10.38 0.59
N ASN A 164 2.39 9.54 0.54
CA ASN A 164 1.09 9.85 -0.07
C ASN A 164 -0.02 9.57 0.93
N ASN A 165 -1.18 10.18 0.75
CA ASN A 165 -2.38 9.69 1.43
C ASN A 165 -2.68 8.26 0.95
N PHE A 166 -3.18 7.42 1.85
CA PHE A 166 -3.65 6.07 1.51
C PHE A 166 -4.81 6.14 0.51
N ASP A 167 -5.76 7.03 0.77
CA ASP A 167 -6.79 7.43 -0.18
C ASP A 167 -6.18 8.24 -1.33
N ASP A 168 -6.27 7.71 -2.56
CA ASP A 168 -5.81 8.39 -3.76
C ASP A 168 -6.83 9.37 -4.36
N GLY A 169 -7.98 9.52 -3.72
CA GLY A 169 -9.10 10.37 -4.13
C GLY A 169 -9.94 9.77 -5.27
N ARG A 170 -9.59 8.57 -5.74
CA ARG A 170 -10.22 7.92 -6.90
C ARG A 170 -10.74 6.52 -6.57
N CYS A 171 -9.98 5.74 -5.82
CA CYS A 171 -10.25 4.34 -5.53
C CYS A 171 -11.53 4.12 -4.73
N TYR A 172 -12.10 2.93 -4.83
CA TYR A 172 -13.28 2.58 -4.05
C TYR A 172 -13.48 1.06 -4.00
N GLN A 173 -14.00 0.60 -2.87
CA GLN A 173 -14.67 -0.68 -2.72
C GLN A 173 -16.13 -0.52 -3.16
N LEU A 174 -16.73 -1.56 -3.74
CA LEU A 174 -18.14 -1.54 -4.11
C LEU A 174 -19.01 -1.72 -2.86
N ASN A 175 -19.67 -0.64 -2.44
CA ASN A 175 -20.64 -0.67 -1.36
C ASN A 175 -21.68 0.45 -1.53
N ARG A 176 -22.51 0.64 -0.50
CA ARG A 176 -23.65 1.58 -0.52
C ARG A 176 -23.37 2.89 0.20
N SER A 177 -22.13 3.15 0.64
CA SER A 177 -21.81 4.43 1.24
C SER A 177 -21.91 5.56 0.20
N PRO A 178 -22.26 6.79 0.62
CA PRO A 178 -22.31 7.93 -0.29
C PRO A 178 -20.99 8.11 -1.09
N LEU A 179 -19.84 7.96 -0.43
CA LEU A 179 -18.53 8.13 -1.04
C LEU A 179 -18.26 7.04 -2.11
N SER A 180 -18.58 5.78 -1.83
CA SER A 180 -18.43 4.70 -2.82
C SER A 180 -19.33 4.95 -4.04
N LEU A 181 -20.59 5.32 -3.82
CA LEU A 181 -21.56 5.59 -4.89
C LEU A 181 -21.18 6.81 -5.73
N GLU A 182 -20.55 7.82 -5.13
CA GLU A 182 -20.00 8.97 -5.83
C GLU A 182 -18.81 8.56 -6.70
N ARG A 183 -17.81 7.88 -6.13
CA ARG A 183 -16.59 7.48 -6.85
C ARG A 183 -16.88 6.52 -8.00
N GLN A 184 -17.81 5.60 -7.84
CA GLN A 184 -18.27 4.73 -8.94
C GLN A 184 -18.79 5.52 -10.15
N LYS A 185 -19.44 6.67 -9.91
CA LYS A 185 -19.96 7.54 -10.98
C LYS A 185 -18.87 8.38 -11.62
N VAL A 186 -17.96 8.93 -10.81
CA VAL A 186 -16.91 9.85 -11.28
C VAL A 186 -15.75 9.09 -11.92
N PHE A 187 -15.43 7.91 -11.40
CA PHE A 187 -14.30 7.07 -11.79
C PHE A 187 -14.75 5.65 -12.12
N PRO A 188 -15.60 5.45 -13.15
CA PRO A 188 -16.07 4.11 -13.50
C PRO A 188 -14.90 3.18 -13.84
N ASN A 189 -14.96 1.95 -13.33
CA ASN A 189 -13.93 0.93 -13.56
C ASN A 189 -14.47 -0.33 -14.24
N PRO A 190 -14.94 -0.23 -15.50
CA PRO A 190 -15.52 -1.37 -16.22
C PRO A 190 -14.44 -2.34 -16.70
N THR A 191 -14.80 -3.62 -16.75
CA THR A 191 -14.01 -4.64 -17.43
C THR A 191 -13.88 -4.29 -18.92
N PRO A 192 -12.68 -4.37 -19.52
CA PRO A 192 -12.48 -4.06 -20.93
C PRO A 192 -13.42 -4.89 -21.82
N GLY A 193 -14.09 -4.23 -22.76
CA GLY A 193 -15.05 -4.88 -23.66
C GLY A 193 -16.40 -5.23 -23.03
N GLN A 194 -16.64 -4.92 -21.75
CA GLN A 194 -17.92 -5.13 -21.08
C GLN A 194 -18.46 -3.83 -20.45
N PRO A 195 -18.97 -2.88 -21.27
CA PRO A 195 -19.58 -1.65 -20.79
C PRO A 195 -20.71 -1.94 -19.79
N GLY A 196 -20.70 -1.26 -18.64
CA GLY A 196 -21.71 -1.44 -17.58
C GLY A 196 -21.33 -2.44 -16.50
N SER A 197 -20.24 -3.20 -16.66
CA SER A 197 -19.64 -3.91 -15.53
C SER A 197 -19.10 -2.92 -14.49
N SER A 198 -19.17 -3.30 -13.22
CA SER A 198 -18.67 -2.50 -12.10
C SER A 198 -17.66 -3.33 -11.34
N ASN A 199 -16.44 -2.82 -11.24
CA ASN A 199 -15.39 -3.41 -10.43
C ASN A 199 -14.96 -2.42 -9.35
N GLU A 200 -14.43 -2.95 -8.25
CA GLU A 200 -13.65 -2.15 -7.32
C GLU A 200 -12.47 -1.53 -8.04
N GLN A 201 -12.06 -0.35 -7.59
CA GLN A 201 -10.90 0.33 -8.14
C GLN A 201 -9.83 0.40 -7.06
N SER A 202 -8.64 -0.11 -7.35
CA SER A 202 -7.53 -0.09 -6.40
C SER A 202 -7.09 1.35 -6.13
N CYS A 203 -6.71 1.60 -4.88
CA CYS A 203 -5.92 2.78 -4.54
C CYS A 203 -4.50 2.59 -5.04
N GLU A 204 -3.77 3.69 -5.16
CA GLU A 204 -2.35 3.65 -5.46
C GLU A 204 -1.54 4.63 -4.62
N THR A 205 -0.29 4.24 -4.38
CA THR A 205 0.78 5.12 -3.92
C THR A 205 1.86 5.16 -5.00
N ASP A 206 2.32 6.36 -5.34
CA ASP A 206 3.23 6.56 -6.45
C ASP A 206 4.63 6.94 -5.94
N ALA A 207 5.66 6.36 -6.54
CA ALA A 207 7.04 6.68 -6.22
C ALA A 207 7.91 6.72 -7.48
N LYS A 208 9.02 7.45 -7.41
CA LYS A 208 10.02 7.49 -8.49
C LYS A 208 11.20 6.60 -8.12
N ILE A 209 11.57 5.69 -9.02
CA ILE A 209 12.82 4.95 -8.92
C ILE A 209 13.99 5.95 -9.00
N PRO A 210 14.94 5.97 -8.05
CA PRO A 210 16.02 6.93 -8.08
C PRO A 210 16.88 6.81 -9.35
N LEU A 211 17.37 7.94 -9.85
CA LEU A 211 18.19 8.00 -11.06
C LEU A 211 19.57 7.35 -10.87
N ASP A 212 20.04 7.27 -9.63
CA ASP A 212 21.35 6.76 -9.22
C ASP A 212 21.37 5.24 -8.98
N VAL A 213 20.23 4.53 -9.11
CA VAL A 213 20.22 3.07 -9.01
C VAL A 213 20.71 2.45 -10.33
N PRO A 214 21.78 1.64 -10.34
CA PRO A 214 22.33 1.09 -11.59
C PRO A 214 21.43 0.04 -12.23
N ALA A 215 21.40 0.00 -13.56
CA ALA A 215 20.83 -1.13 -14.30
C ALA A 215 21.59 -2.44 -13.99
N GLY A 216 20.87 -3.56 -14.07
CA GLY A 216 21.37 -4.88 -13.70
C GLY A 216 21.32 -5.18 -12.20
N THR A 217 20.74 -4.29 -11.38
CA THR A 217 20.61 -4.46 -9.93
C THR A 217 19.17 -4.74 -9.51
N THR A 218 18.98 -5.22 -8.29
CA THR A 218 17.66 -5.32 -7.65
C THR A 218 17.54 -4.29 -6.55
N TYR A 219 16.49 -3.47 -6.63
CA TYR A 219 16.18 -2.43 -5.67
C TYR A 219 14.99 -2.83 -4.81
N THR A 220 15.12 -2.73 -3.49
CA THR A 220 14.03 -3.05 -2.56
C THR A 220 13.20 -1.83 -2.25
N LEU A 221 11.89 -2.01 -2.24
CA LEU A 221 10.91 -1.04 -1.80
C LEU A 221 10.17 -1.54 -0.57
N TYR A 222 9.97 -0.65 0.39
CA TYR A 222 9.14 -0.86 1.57
C TYR A 222 7.95 0.08 1.48
N TRP A 223 6.77 -0.49 1.29
CA TRP A 223 5.51 0.21 1.39
C TRP A 223 5.05 0.11 2.85
N ILE A 224 4.89 1.25 3.53
CA ILE A 224 4.56 1.33 4.96
C ILE A 224 3.37 2.26 5.12
N TRP A 225 2.21 1.70 5.45
CA TRP A 225 1.00 2.47 5.70
C TRP A 225 0.79 2.67 7.20
N GLU A 226 0.69 3.92 7.62
CA GLU A 226 0.35 4.36 8.96
C GLU A 226 -1.15 4.71 9.04
N TRP A 227 -1.89 4.01 9.90
CA TRP A 227 -3.33 4.17 10.09
C TRP A 227 -3.75 4.19 11.57
N PRO A 228 -3.22 5.14 12.35
CA PRO A 228 -3.29 5.10 13.80
C PRO A 228 -4.69 5.48 14.30
N THR A 229 -4.98 5.18 15.56
CA THR A 229 -6.09 5.79 16.29
C THR A 229 -5.58 7.02 17.03
N THR A 230 -6.20 8.17 16.77
CA THR A 230 -5.89 9.45 17.42
C THR A 230 -6.20 9.38 18.92
N ALA A 231 -5.31 9.94 19.74
CA ALA A 231 -5.53 10.03 21.19
C ALA A 231 -6.83 10.78 21.52
N GLY A 232 -7.57 10.28 22.52
CA GLY A 232 -8.85 10.83 22.97
C GLY A 232 -10.04 10.60 22.03
N ALA A 233 -9.84 10.06 20.82
CA ALA A 233 -10.91 9.87 19.85
C ALA A 233 -11.68 8.54 20.03
N ASP A 234 -11.05 7.54 20.64
CA ASP A 234 -11.67 6.27 21.02
C ASP A 234 -11.47 6.02 22.52
N PRO A 235 -12.54 5.88 23.33
CA PRO A 235 -12.42 5.59 24.77
C PRO A 235 -11.64 4.30 25.10
N THR A 236 -11.57 3.35 24.16
CA THR A 236 -10.79 2.11 24.29
C THR A 236 -9.29 2.39 24.25
N TYR A 237 -8.89 3.45 23.54
CA TYR A 237 -7.50 3.85 23.33
C TYR A 237 -7.34 5.33 23.71
N PRO A 238 -7.42 5.68 25.01
CA PRO A 238 -7.38 7.08 25.46
C PRO A 238 -6.11 7.80 25.00
N ASP A 239 -4.97 7.10 24.96
CA ASP A 239 -3.69 7.64 24.49
C ASP A 239 -3.47 7.45 22.99
N GLY A 240 -4.44 6.89 22.29
CA GLY A 240 -4.35 6.49 20.89
C GLY A 240 -3.66 5.13 20.72
N LYS A 241 -3.57 4.68 19.47
CA LYS A 241 -3.02 3.37 19.12
C LYS A 241 -2.27 3.45 17.80
N ASP A 242 -1.11 2.81 17.74
CA ASP A 242 -0.42 2.57 16.48
C ASP A 242 -1.12 1.46 15.70
N GLU A 243 -1.12 1.61 14.38
CA GLU A 243 -1.56 0.57 13.48
C GLU A 243 -0.87 0.81 12.15
N TRP A 244 0.00 -0.12 11.81
CA TRP A 244 0.84 -0.03 10.63
C TRP A 244 0.66 -1.28 9.80
N TYR A 245 0.67 -1.13 8.48
CA TYR A 245 0.69 -2.25 7.56
C TYR A 245 1.87 -2.11 6.62
N THR A 246 2.58 -3.20 6.37
CA THR A 246 3.77 -3.14 5.54
C THR A 246 3.74 -4.16 4.42
N THR A 247 4.39 -3.82 3.31
CA THR A 247 4.65 -4.75 2.20
C THR A 247 6.07 -4.54 1.72
N CYS A 248 6.83 -5.63 1.64
CA CYS A 248 8.19 -5.63 1.13
C CYS A 248 8.23 -6.24 -0.27
N LEU A 249 8.77 -5.49 -1.22
CA LEU A 249 8.84 -5.88 -2.62
C LEU A 249 10.17 -5.46 -3.25
N ASP A 250 10.46 -6.02 -4.42
CA ASP A 250 11.69 -5.77 -5.14
C ASP A 250 11.40 -5.41 -6.60
N VAL A 251 12.25 -4.55 -7.15
CA VAL A 251 12.21 -4.09 -8.54
C VAL A 251 13.53 -4.47 -9.18
N ASP A 252 13.48 -5.17 -10.30
CA ASP A 252 14.66 -5.43 -11.13
C ASP A 252 14.90 -4.19 -12.00
N ILE A 253 16.05 -3.54 -11.82
CA ILE A 253 16.42 -2.33 -12.54
C ILE A 253 17.06 -2.74 -13.86
N VAL A 254 16.40 -2.42 -14.97
CA VAL A 254 16.82 -2.80 -16.32
C VAL A 254 17.31 -1.60 -17.11
N GLY A 255 18.01 -1.86 -18.22
CA GLY A 255 18.40 -0.80 -19.16
C GLY A 255 17.19 -0.16 -19.85
N SER A 256 17.33 1.07 -20.33
CA SER A 256 16.26 1.79 -21.04
C SER A 256 15.73 1.06 -22.27
N THR A 257 16.59 0.28 -22.94
CA THR A 257 16.25 -0.54 -24.11
C THR A 257 15.38 -1.74 -23.77
N GLU A 258 15.37 -2.19 -22.51
CA GLU A 258 14.54 -3.30 -22.02
C GLU A 258 13.21 -2.83 -21.42
N ARG A 259 12.99 -1.51 -21.38
CA ARG A 259 11.75 -0.93 -20.87
C ARG A 259 10.59 -1.34 -21.76
N ALA A 260 9.60 -2.00 -21.16
CA ALA A 260 8.36 -2.31 -21.86
C ALA A 260 7.55 -1.03 -22.14
N THR A 261 6.98 -0.94 -23.35
CA THR A 261 6.22 0.22 -23.83
C THR A 261 4.76 -0.10 -24.18
N PHE A 262 4.37 -1.38 -24.14
CA PHE A 262 2.99 -1.79 -24.39
C PHE A 262 2.09 -1.44 -23.22
N HIS A 263 0.80 -1.18 -23.50
CA HIS A 263 -0.19 -0.91 -22.46
C HIS A 263 -0.36 -2.09 -21.51
N ALA A 264 -0.33 -1.82 -20.21
CA ALA A 264 -0.74 -2.81 -19.21
C ALA A 264 -2.22 -3.21 -19.44
N ASN A 265 -2.60 -4.42 -19.04
CA ASN A 265 -3.88 -5.06 -19.39
C ASN A 265 -4.11 -5.28 -20.91
N GLY A 266 -3.09 -5.06 -21.74
CA GLY A 266 -3.13 -5.31 -23.18
C GLY A 266 -2.86 -6.79 -23.54
N PRO A 267 -2.90 -7.15 -24.84
CA PRO A 267 -2.70 -8.51 -25.32
C PRO A 267 -1.28 -9.07 -25.08
N LEU A 268 -0.31 -8.20 -24.79
CA LEU A 268 1.07 -8.57 -24.48
C LEU A 268 1.31 -8.72 -22.96
N GLN A 269 0.30 -8.45 -22.13
CA GLN A 269 0.39 -8.58 -20.69
C GLN A 269 0.65 -10.03 -20.31
N LEU A 270 1.68 -10.23 -19.50
CA LEU A 270 1.95 -11.49 -18.83
C LEU A 270 1.63 -11.38 -17.34
N PHE A 271 1.33 -12.53 -16.74
CA PHE A 271 1.08 -12.69 -15.30
C PHE A 271 -0.03 -11.78 -14.75
N PRO A 272 -1.19 -11.59 -15.40
CA PRO A 272 -2.28 -10.84 -14.77
C PRO A 272 -2.81 -11.60 -13.55
N MET A 273 -3.27 -10.87 -12.53
CA MET A 273 -3.98 -11.49 -11.42
C MET A 273 -5.40 -11.92 -11.83
N PRO A 274 -5.98 -12.95 -11.18
CA PRO A 274 -7.38 -13.29 -11.40
C PRO A 274 -8.36 -12.12 -11.10
N GLN A 275 -8.06 -11.27 -10.11
CA GLN A 275 -8.83 -10.05 -9.77
C GLN A 275 -8.13 -8.81 -10.29
N GLN A 276 -7.74 -8.84 -11.57
CA GLN A 276 -7.01 -7.74 -12.15
C GLN A 276 -7.86 -6.46 -12.16
N ASP A 277 -7.37 -5.39 -11.55
CA ASP A 277 -7.98 -4.07 -11.65
C ASP A 277 -7.92 -3.59 -13.13
N PRO A 278 -9.08 -3.30 -13.76
CA PRO A 278 -9.16 -2.78 -15.13
C PRO A 278 -8.49 -1.42 -15.34
N GLN A 279 -8.30 -0.63 -14.27
CA GLN A 279 -7.73 0.70 -14.32
C GLN A 279 -6.39 0.71 -15.07
N SER A 280 -6.28 1.62 -16.06
CA SER A 280 -5.18 1.64 -17.04
C SER A 280 -4.26 2.86 -16.94
N ALA A 281 -4.50 3.75 -15.98
CA ALA A 281 -3.71 4.95 -15.77
C ALA A 281 -3.64 5.32 -14.29
N ALA A 282 -2.57 6.01 -13.91
CA ALA A 282 -2.39 6.60 -12.60
C ALA A 282 -3.32 7.81 -12.38
N VAL A 283 -3.44 8.26 -11.14
CA VAL A 283 -4.07 9.54 -10.80
C VAL A 283 -3.28 10.70 -11.43
N ARG A 284 -3.99 11.77 -11.80
CA ARG A 284 -3.43 12.84 -12.64
C ARG A 284 -2.19 13.51 -12.06
N ASN A 285 -2.08 13.58 -10.73
CA ASN A 285 -1.01 14.26 -10.01
C ASN A 285 0.08 13.31 -9.48
N TYR A 286 0.18 12.06 -9.97
CA TYR A 286 1.11 11.01 -9.50
C TYR A 286 2.56 11.46 -9.26
N ARG A 287 3.05 12.49 -9.98
CA ARG A 287 4.42 13.02 -9.85
C ARG A 287 4.65 13.91 -8.63
N SER A 288 3.58 14.49 -8.07
CA SER A 288 3.64 15.52 -7.04
C SER A 288 2.68 15.25 -5.89
N ARG A 289 2.24 14.00 -5.73
CA ARG A 289 1.40 13.61 -4.60
C ARG A 289 2.19 13.72 -3.31
N SER A 290 1.52 14.25 -2.31
CA SER A 290 1.98 14.30 -0.93
C SER A 290 0.83 13.91 -0.02
N ALA A 291 1.16 13.38 1.15
CA ALA A 291 0.16 13.23 2.19
C ALA A 291 -0.25 14.59 2.79
N LEU A 292 -1.38 14.62 3.51
CA LEU A 292 -1.80 15.79 4.29
C LEU A 292 -0.81 16.13 5.42
N ILE A 293 -0.13 15.12 5.95
CA ILE A 293 0.92 15.28 6.95
C ILE A 293 2.23 15.57 6.20
N ALA A 294 2.99 16.56 6.70
CA ALA A 294 4.31 16.87 6.17
C ALA A 294 5.25 15.65 6.27
N ALA A 295 6.22 15.56 5.36
CA ALA A 295 7.24 14.51 5.43
C ALA A 295 7.92 14.52 6.82
N PRO A 296 8.25 13.36 7.40
CA PRO A 296 9.02 13.31 8.63
C PRO A 296 10.36 14.03 8.39
N THR A 297 10.58 15.18 9.03
CA THR A 297 11.82 15.96 8.92
C THR A 297 12.98 15.21 9.58
N THR A 298 12.68 14.52 10.68
CA THR A 298 13.37 13.36 11.25
C THR A 298 12.35 12.63 12.14
N PHE A 299 12.50 11.31 12.32
CA PHE A 299 11.67 10.56 13.29
C PHE A 299 11.78 11.13 14.72
N SER A 300 12.86 11.87 15.02
CA SER A 300 13.22 12.35 16.35
C SER A 300 12.32 13.44 16.94
N GLU A 301 11.52 14.17 16.16
CA GLU A 301 10.68 15.25 16.74
C GLU A 301 9.21 14.81 16.88
N THR A 302 8.65 14.15 15.87
CA THR A 302 7.23 13.76 15.86
C THR A 302 6.97 12.47 16.65
N TYR A 303 7.92 11.53 16.66
CA TYR A 303 7.74 10.21 17.26
C TYR A 303 8.46 10.04 18.59
N SER A 304 9.57 10.74 18.85
CA SER A 304 10.17 10.74 20.21
C SER A 304 9.19 11.26 21.27
N ALA A 305 8.37 12.26 20.94
CA ALA A 305 7.30 12.72 21.85
C ALA A 305 6.19 11.67 22.10
N ARG A 306 5.93 10.77 21.14
CA ARG A 306 4.95 9.68 21.26
C ARG A 306 5.51 8.40 21.90
N TYR A 307 6.82 8.15 21.79
CA TYR A 307 7.46 6.91 22.24
C TYR A 307 8.41 7.08 23.44
N GLN A 308 8.61 8.30 23.98
CA GLN A 308 9.39 8.51 25.21
C GLN A 308 8.68 8.07 26.51
N MET A 309 7.44 7.55 26.47
CA MET A 309 6.71 7.10 27.67
C MET A 309 6.70 5.58 27.86
N SER A 310 7.86 4.90 27.81
CA SER A 310 7.96 3.55 28.38
C SER A 310 9.31 3.21 29.04
N SER A 311 9.99 4.21 29.60
CA SER A 311 11.18 3.99 30.43
C SER A 311 11.03 4.61 31.82
N THR A 312 9.98 4.20 32.53
CA THR A 312 9.89 4.25 34.00
C THR A 312 9.03 3.10 34.48
#